data_AF-A0A9C9N608-F1
#
_entry.id   AF-A0A9C9N608-F1
#
_cell.length_a   1.000
_cell.length_b   1.000
_cell.length_c   1.000
_cell.angle_alpha   90.00
_cell.angle_beta   90.00
_cell.angle_gamma   90.00
#
_symmetry.space_group_name_H-M   'P 1'
#
loop_
_entity.id
_entity.type
_entity.pdbx_description
1 polymer ?
#
loop_
_entity_poly.entity_id
_entity_poly.type
_entity_poly.pdbx_seq_one_letter_code
_entity_poly.pdbx_strand_id
1 'polypeptide(L)'
;MIDQTERDPWRMVWQIATSNQWMAALLLCIAAGLLLATWLPQMPTSDPPPPAAYAQWLSDAQARFGNATSTMQALGFFHVTRSLGLRLLLILLAATLLLHLIEGIDQLWQHRTVTQPATEWRSLAATSLPNVLGALSHRHRVLSAPPLHQADHWPWADLLPLLPQTGGLLLLLGALLTHLWGWQVDGLIVQGGERTLIPNTNRWIVLDKTARSAAHSPGIVVFITDQVPGVRAYAYDETGKPLALQRAAGSPPLPQLAIALTEEQVLAIPEAQLYIRLTPQTESIRNPTADLLDPILVQMYQSPPGRLIQQTVIEEDTELAVGDVKLHLDGLPYARLTAVFNPGLWFTAAGVVLLVVGLVGCLIWPTRRIWLREGEQVETTGDPLPPLAQRTENGEA
;
A
#
# COMPACT_ATOMS: atom_id res chain seq x y z
N MET A 1 -55.09 19.63 -21.98
CA MET A 1 -53.86 19.79 -22.77
C MET A 1 -52.75 19.18 -21.93
N ILE A 2 -52.31 17.96 -22.24
CA ILE A 2 -51.25 17.28 -21.49
C ILE A 2 -49.94 17.79 -22.08
N ASP A 3 -49.22 18.64 -21.36
CA ASP A 3 -47.87 19.03 -21.74
C ASP A 3 -47.01 17.76 -21.79
N GLN A 4 -46.67 17.34 -23.00
CA GLN A 4 -45.64 16.35 -23.21
C GLN A 4 -44.32 17.03 -22.87
N THR A 5 -43.92 16.95 -21.60
CA THR A 5 -42.54 17.24 -21.20
C THR A 5 -41.63 16.33 -22.01
N GLU A 6 -40.98 16.89 -23.02
CA GLU A 6 -39.91 16.27 -23.78
C GLU A 6 -38.91 15.67 -22.79
N ARG A 7 -38.78 14.34 -22.80
CA ARG A 7 -37.82 13.65 -21.94
C ARG A 7 -36.43 13.98 -22.45
N ASP A 8 -35.75 14.91 -21.80
CA ASP A 8 -34.35 15.21 -22.06
C ASP A 8 -33.49 14.00 -21.64
N PRO A 9 -32.94 13.21 -22.59
CA PRO A 9 -32.17 12.02 -22.28
C PRO A 9 -30.89 12.34 -21.49
N TRP A 10 -30.37 13.56 -21.63
CA TRP A 10 -29.17 13.99 -20.92
C TRP A 10 -29.41 14.10 -19.40
N ARG A 11 -30.59 14.59 -18.98
CA ARG A 11 -30.96 14.63 -17.56
C ARG A 11 -31.05 13.25 -16.95
N MET A 12 -31.54 12.26 -17.71
CA MET A 12 -31.64 10.88 -17.22
C MET A 12 -30.26 10.27 -17.00
N VAL A 13 -29.34 10.44 -17.96
CA VAL A 13 -27.95 9.97 -17.84
C VAL A 13 -27.26 10.65 -16.66
N TRP A 14 -27.44 11.97 -16.52
CA TRP A 14 -26.89 12.72 -15.40
C TRP A 14 -27.40 12.22 -14.05
N GLN A 15 -28.72 12.04 -13.90
CA GLN A 15 -29.35 11.53 -12.67
C GLN A 15 -28.87 10.12 -12.32
N ILE A 16 -28.67 9.25 -13.29
CA ILE A 16 -28.12 7.91 -13.05
C ILE A 16 -26.67 8.02 -12.57
N ALA A 17 -25.85 8.83 -13.25
CA ALA A 17 -24.44 9.01 -12.94
C ALA A 17 -24.21 9.65 -11.55
N THR A 18 -25.08 10.57 -11.12
CA THR A 18 -25.02 11.19 -9.79
C THR A 18 -25.83 10.45 -8.72
N SER A 19 -26.41 9.29 -9.05
CA SER A 19 -27.17 8.53 -8.06
C SER A 19 -26.25 7.81 -7.06
N ASN A 20 -26.59 7.91 -5.78
CA ASN A 20 -25.90 7.16 -4.72
C ASN A 20 -25.96 5.64 -4.94
N GLN A 21 -27.02 5.14 -5.58
CA GLN A 21 -27.19 3.72 -5.89
C GLN A 21 -26.16 3.25 -6.93
N TRP A 22 -25.92 4.04 -7.97
CA TRP A 22 -24.91 3.75 -8.98
C TRP A 22 -23.50 3.73 -8.37
N MET A 23 -23.16 4.74 -7.56
CA MET A 23 -21.88 4.78 -6.85
C MET A 23 -21.70 3.54 -5.94
N ALA A 24 -22.73 3.17 -5.18
CA ALA A 24 -22.69 1.98 -4.33
C ALA A 24 -22.51 0.70 -5.15
N ALA A 25 -23.21 0.56 -6.28
CA ALA A 25 -23.05 -0.57 -7.19
C ALA A 25 -21.62 -0.65 -7.76
N LEU A 26 -21.04 0.47 -8.19
CA LEU A 26 -19.66 0.53 -8.67
C LEU A 26 -18.66 0.10 -7.59
N LEU A 27 -18.80 0.64 -6.37
CA LEU A 27 -17.95 0.28 -5.24
C LEU A 27 -18.07 -1.21 -4.91
N LEU A 28 -19.28 -1.78 -4.94
CA LEU A 28 -19.52 -3.19 -4.70
C LEU A 28 -18.88 -4.08 -5.79
N CYS A 29 -19.00 -3.70 -7.07
CA CYS A 29 -18.33 -4.40 -8.17
C CYS A 29 -16.80 -4.38 -8.04
N ILE A 30 -16.22 -3.22 -7.70
CA ILE A 30 -14.78 -3.08 -7.47
C ILE A 30 -14.35 -3.93 -6.27
N ALA A 31 -15.09 -3.86 -5.15
CA ALA A 31 -14.82 -4.65 -3.96
C ALA A 31 -14.87 -6.15 -4.25
N ALA A 32 -15.86 -6.63 -5.01
CA ALA A 32 -15.94 -8.03 -5.45
C ALA A 32 -14.73 -8.43 -6.32
N GLY A 33 -14.31 -7.57 -7.25
CA GLY A 33 -13.13 -7.80 -8.08
C GLY A 33 -11.84 -7.87 -7.26
N LEU A 34 -11.66 -6.98 -6.29
CA LEU A 34 -10.51 -7.00 -5.38
C LEU A 34 -10.53 -8.22 -4.47
N LEU A 35 -11.69 -8.59 -3.92
CA LEU A 35 -11.85 -9.80 -3.11
C LEU A 35 -11.46 -11.04 -3.91
N LEU A 36 -11.94 -11.15 -5.17
CA LEU A 36 -11.54 -12.23 -6.07
C LEU A 36 -10.02 -12.24 -6.31
N ALA A 37 -9.41 -11.06 -6.49
CA ALA A 37 -7.96 -10.93 -6.67
C ALA A 37 -7.15 -11.35 -5.42
N THR A 38 -7.70 -11.15 -4.21
CA THR A 38 -7.05 -11.61 -2.96
C THR A 38 -7.20 -13.11 -2.73
N TRP A 39 -8.32 -13.68 -3.17
CA TRP A 39 -8.60 -15.11 -2.99
C TRP A 39 -7.84 -15.98 -4.02
N LEU A 40 -7.63 -15.46 -5.23
CA LEU A 40 -6.92 -16.16 -6.30
C LEU A 40 -5.44 -15.76 -6.36
N PRO A 41 -4.50 -16.72 -6.44
CA PRO A 41 -3.08 -16.43 -6.57
C PRO A 41 -2.83 -15.69 -7.89
N GLN A 42 -2.53 -14.39 -7.80
CA GLN A 42 -2.26 -13.57 -9.00
C GLN A 42 -0.94 -14.01 -9.64
N MET A 43 -0.88 -14.00 -10.97
CA MET A 43 0.34 -14.37 -11.71
C MET A 43 1.46 -13.36 -11.43
N PRO A 44 2.74 -13.80 -11.34
CA PRO A 44 3.88 -12.91 -11.17
C PRO A 44 3.87 -11.77 -12.20
N THR A 45 4.14 -10.56 -11.71
CA THR A 45 3.92 -9.33 -12.48
C THR A 45 5.06 -8.95 -13.42
N SER A 46 6.21 -9.60 -13.34
CA SER A 46 7.36 -9.32 -14.20
C SER A 46 7.01 -9.63 -15.66
N ASP A 47 7.41 -8.75 -16.58
CA ASP A 47 7.17 -8.93 -18.02
C ASP A 47 8.53 -8.96 -18.77
N PRO A 48 8.98 -10.13 -19.26
CA PRO A 48 8.42 -11.47 -19.04
C PRO A 48 8.71 -12.01 -17.62
N PRO A 49 7.87 -12.92 -17.08
CA PRO A 49 8.14 -13.53 -15.79
C PRO A 49 9.35 -14.48 -15.88
N PRO A 50 10.22 -14.53 -14.83
CA PRO A 50 11.27 -15.53 -14.77
C PRO A 50 10.67 -16.94 -14.94
N PRO A 51 11.22 -17.81 -15.80
CA PRO A 51 10.63 -19.12 -16.08
C PRO A 51 10.42 -19.97 -14.82
N ALA A 52 11.36 -19.89 -13.87
CA ALA A 52 11.26 -20.59 -12.59
C ALA A 52 10.10 -20.08 -11.72
N ALA A 53 9.93 -18.76 -11.62
CA ALA A 53 8.83 -18.16 -10.84
C ALA A 53 7.45 -18.47 -11.45
N TYR A 54 7.35 -18.47 -12.79
CA TYR A 54 6.12 -18.86 -13.46
C TYR A 54 5.78 -20.34 -13.25
N ALA A 55 6.77 -21.23 -13.38
CA ALA A 55 6.57 -22.66 -13.16
C ALA A 55 6.15 -22.97 -11.72
N GLN A 56 6.77 -22.31 -10.74
CA GLN A 56 6.40 -22.43 -9.33
C GLN A 56 4.98 -21.95 -9.08
N TRP A 57 4.63 -20.74 -9.55
CA TRP A 57 3.28 -20.21 -9.43
C TRP A 57 2.24 -21.12 -10.08
N LEU A 58 2.52 -21.64 -11.29
CA LEU A 58 1.60 -22.52 -12.01
C LEU A 58 1.41 -23.84 -11.26
N SER A 59 2.49 -24.40 -10.70
CA SER A 59 2.43 -25.60 -9.87
C SER A 59 1.57 -25.36 -8.62
N ASP A 60 1.75 -24.24 -7.93
CA ASP A 60 0.95 -23.85 -6.76
C ASP A 60 -0.54 -23.66 -7.12
N ALA A 61 -0.82 -23.01 -8.26
CA ALA A 61 -2.18 -22.82 -8.75
C ALA A 61 -2.83 -24.16 -9.13
N GLN A 62 -2.11 -25.04 -9.84
CA GLN A 62 -2.58 -26.38 -10.21
C GLN A 62 -2.80 -27.27 -8.98
N ALA A 63 -1.96 -27.16 -7.95
CA ALA A 63 -2.17 -27.89 -6.70
C ALA A 63 -3.46 -27.46 -5.98
N ARG A 64 -3.81 -26.17 -6.06
CA ARG A 64 -5.03 -25.63 -5.41
C ARG A 64 -6.30 -25.88 -6.22
N PHE A 65 -6.27 -25.73 -7.54
CA PHE A 65 -7.47 -25.72 -8.38
C PHE A 65 -7.56 -26.89 -9.37
N GLY A 66 -6.51 -27.73 -9.46
CA GLY A 66 -6.48 -28.91 -10.33
C GLY A 66 -6.76 -28.57 -11.79
N ASN A 67 -7.65 -29.34 -12.41
CA ASN A 67 -8.05 -29.19 -13.82
C ASN A 67 -8.76 -27.86 -14.11
N ALA A 68 -9.32 -27.18 -13.10
CA ALA A 68 -9.97 -25.89 -13.31
C ALA A 68 -8.98 -24.75 -13.61
N THR A 69 -7.69 -24.93 -13.30
CA THR A 69 -6.64 -23.92 -13.48
C THR A 69 -6.56 -23.45 -14.93
N SER A 70 -6.63 -24.36 -15.91
CA SER A 70 -6.57 -23.99 -17.33
C SER A 70 -7.79 -23.18 -17.78
N THR A 71 -8.99 -23.55 -17.34
CA THR A 71 -10.22 -22.79 -17.61
C THR A 71 -10.18 -21.41 -16.95
N MET A 72 -9.72 -21.33 -15.70
CA MET A 72 -9.60 -20.06 -14.98
C MET A 72 -8.55 -19.13 -15.60
N GLN A 73 -7.45 -19.70 -16.09
CA GLN A 73 -6.42 -18.98 -16.84
C GLN A 73 -6.97 -18.46 -18.17
N ALA A 74 -7.72 -19.28 -18.92
CA ALA A 74 -8.36 -18.87 -20.17
C ALA A 74 -9.40 -17.75 -19.97
N LEU A 75 -10.11 -17.75 -18.84
CA LEU A 75 -11.04 -16.68 -18.45
C LEU A 75 -10.33 -15.43 -17.90
N GLY A 76 -9.02 -15.48 -17.67
CA GLY A 76 -8.24 -14.33 -17.17
C GLY A 76 -8.36 -14.07 -15.67
N PHE A 77 -8.85 -15.03 -14.87
CA PHE A 77 -9.01 -14.84 -13.41
C PHE A 77 -7.69 -14.66 -12.64
N PHE A 78 -6.56 -15.04 -13.22
CA PHE A 78 -5.23 -14.79 -12.63
C PHE A 78 -4.63 -13.43 -13.01
N HIS A 79 -5.36 -12.63 -13.81
CA HIS A 79 -4.99 -11.30 -14.26
C HIS A 79 -6.01 -10.23 -13.85
N VAL A 80 -6.80 -10.47 -12.81
CA VAL A 80 -7.92 -9.58 -12.41
C VAL A 80 -7.43 -8.15 -12.17
N THR A 81 -6.29 -7.98 -11.49
CA THR A 81 -5.69 -6.66 -11.20
C THR A 81 -5.23 -5.92 -12.45
N ARG A 82 -4.92 -6.64 -13.53
CA ARG A 82 -4.50 -6.09 -14.83
C ARG A 82 -5.62 -6.07 -15.87
N SER A 83 -6.79 -6.63 -15.54
CA SER A 83 -7.91 -6.74 -16.45
C SER A 83 -8.39 -5.36 -16.89
N LEU A 84 -8.75 -5.25 -18.17
CA LEU A 84 -9.37 -4.03 -18.70
C LEU A 84 -10.68 -3.71 -17.95
N GLY A 85 -11.43 -4.73 -17.52
CA GLY A 85 -12.67 -4.56 -16.77
C GLY A 85 -12.46 -3.81 -15.45
N LEU A 86 -11.50 -4.23 -14.61
CA LEU A 86 -11.21 -3.54 -13.36
C LEU A 86 -10.72 -2.10 -13.61
N ARG A 87 -9.90 -1.89 -14.64
CA ARG A 87 -9.42 -0.54 -15.02
C ARG A 87 -10.57 0.36 -15.44
N LEU A 88 -11.51 -0.12 -16.24
CA LEU A 88 -12.70 0.62 -16.64
C LEU A 88 -13.58 0.96 -15.44
N LEU A 89 -13.76 0.02 -14.50
CA LEU A 89 -14.49 0.28 -13.27
C LEU A 89 -13.83 1.38 -12.42
N LEU A 90 -12.50 1.36 -12.28
CA LEU A 90 -11.76 2.40 -11.55
C LEU A 90 -11.83 3.77 -12.24
N ILE A 91 -11.75 3.83 -13.58
CA ILE A 91 -11.93 5.07 -14.35
C ILE A 91 -13.34 5.63 -14.15
N LEU A 92 -14.34 4.76 -14.23
CA LEU A 92 -15.74 5.13 -14.05
C LEU A 92 -16.02 5.60 -12.62
N LEU A 93 -15.42 4.96 -11.61
CA LEU A 93 -15.45 5.42 -10.23
C LEU A 93 -14.82 6.81 -10.10
N ALA A 94 -13.63 7.03 -10.68
CA ALA A 94 -12.97 8.34 -10.66
C ALA A 94 -13.85 9.44 -11.28
N ALA A 95 -14.43 9.17 -12.45
CA ALA A 95 -15.34 10.11 -13.11
C ALA A 95 -16.57 10.41 -12.25
N THR A 96 -17.16 9.39 -11.62
CA THR A 96 -18.32 9.52 -10.74
C THR A 96 -17.99 10.35 -9.50
N LEU A 97 -16.86 10.09 -8.84
CA LEU A 97 -16.41 10.85 -7.67
C LEU A 97 -16.11 12.31 -8.02
N LEU A 98 -15.50 12.56 -9.18
CA LEU A 98 -15.26 13.92 -9.68
C LEU A 98 -16.56 14.67 -9.90
N LEU A 99 -17.57 14.01 -10.48
CA LEU A 99 -18.88 14.60 -10.70
C LEU A 99 -19.56 14.99 -9.38
N HIS A 100 -19.57 14.09 -8.40
CA HIS A 100 -20.12 14.36 -7.08
C HIS A 100 -19.34 15.47 -6.34
N LEU A 101 -18.03 15.55 -6.55
CA LEU A 101 -17.22 16.64 -5.99
C LEU A 101 -17.60 17.99 -6.60
N ILE A 102 -17.76 18.05 -7.92
CA ILE A 102 -18.18 19.28 -8.62
C ILE A 102 -19.57 19.71 -8.15
N GLU A 103 -20.52 18.77 -8.09
CA GLU A 103 -21.88 19.05 -7.62
C GLU A 103 -21.89 19.48 -6.15
N GLY A 104 -21.11 18.82 -5.30
CA GLY A 104 -20.99 19.20 -3.89
C GLY A 104 -20.34 20.57 -3.68
N ILE A 105 -19.36 20.93 -4.52
CA ILE A 105 -18.76 22.27 -4.54
C ILE A 105 -19.80 23.30 -4.99
N ASP A 106 -20.52 23.05 -6.09
CA ASP A 106 -21.59 23.93 -6.58
C ASP A 106 -22.67 24.14 -5.52
N GLN A 107 -23.11 23.05 -4.87
CA GLN A 107 -24.01 23.10 -3.73
C GLN A 107 -23.43 23.97 -2.60
N LEU A 108 -22.16 23.82 -2.23
CA LEU A 108 -21.50 24.67 -1.22
C LEU A 108 -21.53 26.17 -1.60
N TRP A 109 -21.44 26.51 -2.88
CA TRP A 109 -21.61 27.89 -3.35
C TRP A 109 -23.06 28.34 -3.29
N GLN A 110 -24.01 27.50 -3.74
CA GLN A 110 -25.44 27.78 -3.74
C GLN A 110 -26.04 27.86 -2.33
N HIS A 111 -25.50 27.15 -1.35
CA HIS A 111 -25.92 27.24 0.06
C HIS A 111 -25.69 28.62 0.68
N ARG A 112 -25.00 29.52 -0.03
CA ARG A 112 -24.95 30.94 0.35
C ARG A 112 -26.26 31.69 0.01
N THR A 113 -27.16 31.08 -0.76
CA THR A 113 -28.47 31.61 -1.11
C THR A 113 -29.56 30.87 -0.33
N VAL A 114 -30.44 31.65 0.31
CA VAL A 114 -31.56 31.17 1.13
C VAL A 114 -32.68 30.73 0.18
N THR A 115 -32.81 29.41 -0.03
CA THR A 115 -33.87 28.84 -0.89
C THR A 115 -35.06 28.40 -0.05
N GLN A 116 -36.27 28.86 -0.39
CA GLN A 116 -37.46 28.51 0.38
C GLN A 116 -37.70 26.99 0.37
N PRO A 117 -37.83 26.33 1.54
CA PRO A 117 -38.12 24.91 1.61
C PRO A 117 -39.55 24.64 1.10
N ALA A 118 -39.71 23.54 0.38
CA ALA A 118 -41.01 23.07 -0.12
C ALA A 118 -41.86 22.36 0.96
N THR A 119 -41.31 22.19 2.16
CA THR A 119 -41.95 21.46 3.25
C THR A 119 -43.00 22.31 3.98
N GLU A 120 -43.95 21.62 4.61
CA GLU A 120 -44.98 22.26 5.42
C GLU A 120 -44.36 22.99 6.60
N TRP A 121 -44.87 24.20 6.86
CA TRP A 121 -44.43 25.06 7.94
C TRP A 121 -45.24 24.74 9.20
N ARG A 122 -44.57 24.64 10.34
CA ARG A 122 -45.19 24.41 11.64
C ARG A 122 -45.10 25.68 12.48
N SER A 123 -46.22 26.14 13.00
CA SER A 123 -46.23 27.30 13.89
C SER A 123 -45.60 26.97 15.25
N LEU A 124 -44.77 27.87 15.76
CA LEU A 124 -44.22 27.85 17.11
C LEU A 124 -45.06 28.79 17.97
N ALA A 125 -45.62 28.26 19.05
CA ALA A 125 -46.42 29.03 19.98
C ALA A 125 -45.59 30.17 20.61
N ALA A 126 -46.19 31.37 20.59
CA ALA A 126 -45.88 32.55 21.42
C ALA A 126 -44.42 33.01 21.56
N THR A 127 -43.52 32.62 20.66
CA THR A 127 -42.10 33.01 20.76
C THR A 127 -41.76 34.10 19.74
N SER A 128 -41.11 35.18 20.16
CA SER A 128 -40.64 36.21 19.22
C SER A 128 -39.44 35.71 18.41
N LEU A 129 -39.42 36.00 17.11
CA LEU A 129 -38.35 35.59 16.20
C LEU A 129 -36.94 36.01 16.69
N PRO A 130 -36.72 37.23 17.23
CA PRO A 130 -35.40 37.63 17.73
C PRO A 130 -34.88 36.74 18.86
N ASN A 131 -35.77 36.24 19.74
CA ASN A 131 -35.38 35.36 20.84
C ASN A 131 -34.93 34.00 20.33
N VAL A 132 -35.65 33.43 19.36
CA VAL A 132 -35.30 32.15 18.72
C VAL A 132 -33.98 32.27 17.96
N LEU A 133 -33.81 33.34 17.17
CA LEU A 133 -32.58 33.60 16.43
C LEU A 133 -31.38 33.81 17.36
N GLY A 134 -31.57 34.54 18.47
CA GLY A 134 -30.55 34.72 19.50
C GLY A 134 -30.08 33.38 20.08
N ALA A 135 -31.02 32.52 20.47
CA ALA A 135 -30.70 31.19 21.00
C ALA A 135 -29.98 30.29 19.98
N LEU A 136 -30.39 30.34 18.70
CA LEU A 136 -29.78 29.53 17.64
C LEU A 136 -28.40 30.04 17.24
N SER A 137 -28.18 31.35 17.20
CA SER A 137 -26.93 31.98 16.75
C SER A 137 -25.68 31.54 17.53
N HIS A 138 -25.84 31.08 18.78
CA HIS A 138 -24.72 30.59 19.58
C HIS A 138 -24.14 29.27 19.04
N ARG A 139 -24.95 28.43 18.40
CA ARG A 139 -24.53 27.09 17.91
C ARG A 139 -24.68 26.91 16.40
N HIS A 140 -25.44 27.77 15.75
CA HIS A 140 -25.80 27.68 14.35
C HIS A 140 -25.40 28.97 13.64
N ARG A 141 -24.96 28.83 12.39
CA ARG A 141 -24.80 29.96 11.49
C ARG A 141 -26.19 30.37 11.01
N VAL A 142 -26.60 31.58 11.33
CA VAL A 142 -27.88 32.14 10.90
C VAL A 142 -27.66 32.97 9.63
N LEU A 143 -28.25 32.55 8.51
CA LEU A 143 -28.35 33.31 7.28
C LEU A 143 -29.73 34.00 7.25
N SER A 144 -29.76 35.30 7.01
CA SER A 144 -31.00 36.08 7.02
C SER A 144 -31.27 36.65 5.63
N ALA A 145 -32.43 36.31 5.06
CA ALA A 145 -32.94 36.87 3.81
C ALA A 145 -34.45 37.11 3.99
N PRO A 146 -34.85 38.26 4.57
CA PRO A 146 -36.24 38.52 4.94
C PRO A 146 -37.22 38.21 3.81
N PRO A 147 -38.33 37.48 4.08
CA PRO A 147 -38.83 37.08 5.41
C PRO A 147 -38.30 35.73 5.94
N LEU A 148 -37.32 35.12 5.28
CA LEU A 148 -36.78 33.79 5.59
C LEU A 148 -35.45 33.89 6.35
N HIS A 149 -35.32 33.07 7.39
CA HIS A 149 -34.09 32.89 8.14
C HIS A 149 -33.72 31.41 8.14
N GLN A 150 -32.49 31.11 7.78
CA GLN A 150 -31.96 29.74 7.76
C GLN A 150 -30.93 29.61 8.88
N ALA A 151 -31.08 28.62 9.73
CA ALA A 151 -30.12 28.27 10.77
C ALA A 151 -29.49 26.91 10.42
N ASP A 152 -28.22 26.93 10.05
CA ASP A 152 -27.45 25.74 9.71
C ASP A 152 -26.42 25.44 10.78
N HIS A 153 -26.13 24.16 10.98
CA HIS A 153 -24.99 23.78 11.80
C HIS A 153 -23.68 24.25 11.14
N TRP A 154 -22.63 24.44 11.96
CA TRP A 154 -21.28 24.92 11.55
C TRP A 154 -20.87 24.45 10.13
N PRO A 155 -20.18 25.26 9.30
CA PRO A 155 -19.80 24.92 7.91
C PRO A 155 -19.13 23.56 7.66
N TRP A 156 -18.69 22.86 8.71
CA TRP A 156 -18.26 21.47 8.62
C TRP A 156 -19.33 20.54 8.06
N ALA A 157 -20.63 20.77 8.32
CA ALA A 157 -21.69 19.91 7.80
C ALA A 157 -21.75 19.89 6.26
N ASP A 158 -21.37 20.98 5.59
CA ASP A 158 -21.32 21.04 4.12
C ASP A 158 -19.95 20.61 3.56
N LEU A 159 -18.86 20.78 4.32
CA LEU A 159 -17.51 20.39 3.89
C LEU A 159 -17.22 18.90 4.09
N LEU A 160 -17.70 18.32 5.19
CA LEU A 160 -17.43 16.91 5.55
C LEU A 160 -17.92 15.94 4.48
N PRO A 161 -19.09 16.13 3.85
CA PRO A 161 -19.53 15.31 2.75
C PRO A 161 -18.65 15.36 1.51
N LEU A 162 -17.79 16.39 1.33
CA LEU A 162 -16.85 16.52 0.20
C LEU A 162 -15.53 15.77 0.42
N LEU A 163 -15.20 15.48 1.68
CA LEU A 163 -13.94 14.83 2.05
C LEU A 163 -13.84 13.39 1.56
N PRO A 164 -14.90 12.54 1.60
CA PRO A 164 -14.85 11.18 1.06
C PRO A 164 -14.61 11.13 -0.45
N GLN A 165 -15.22 12.02 -1.25
CA GLN A 165 -14.99 12.04 -2.70
C GLN A 165 -13.58 12.54 -3.00
N THR A 166 -13.14 13.60 -2.33
CA THR A 166 -11.76 14.10 -2.46
C THR A 166 -10.75 13.03 -2.07
N GLY A 167 -10.98 12.34 -0.94
CA GLY A 167 -10.15 11.24 -0.47
C GLY A 167 -10.14 10.06 -1.44
N GLY A 168 -11.29 9.68 -1.97
CA GLY A 168 -11.42 8.64 -3.00
C GLY A 168 -10.68 8.98 -4.30
N LEU A 169 -10.76 10.23 -4.76
CA LEU A 169 -10.01 10.71 -5.92
C LEU A 169 -8.50 10.69 -5.69
N LEU A 170 -8.05 11.13 -4.51
CA LEU A 170 -6.63 11.07 -4.13
C LEU A 170 -6.11 9.63 -4.03
N LEU A 171 -6.93 8.69 -3.55
CA LEU A 171 -6.60 7.26 -3.55
C LEU A 171 -6.42 6.73 -4.97
N LEU A 172 -7.36 7.04 -5.88
CA LEU A 172 -7.29 6.61 -7.28
C LEU A 172 -6.12 7.26 -8.01
N LEU A 173 -5.86 8.55 -7.74
CA LEU A 173 -4.69 9.25 -8.27
C LEU A 173 -3.41 8.61 -7.75
N GLY A 174 -3.28 8.36 -6.45
CA GLY A 174 -2.13 7.68 -5.86
C GLY A 174 -1.89 6.32 -6.51
N ALA A 175 -2.93 5.48 -6.63
CA ALA A 175 -2.85 4.19 -7.30
C ALA A 175 -2.42 4.33 -8.78
N LEU A 176 -2.93 5.32 -9.50
CA LEU A 176 -2.55 5.61 -10.88
C LEU A 176 -1.07 6.02 -10.98
N LEU A 177 -0.60 6.92 -10.12
CA LEU A 177 0.80 7.35 -10.08
C LEU A 177 1.72 6.15 -9.80
N THR A 178 1.36 5.30 -8.84
CA THR A 178 2.09 4.06 -8.53
C THR A 178 2.08 3.10 -9.71
N HIS A 179 0.98 3.00 -10.45
CA HIS A 179 0.91 2.12 -11.62
C HIS A 179 1.78 2.62 -12.79
N LEU A 180 1.81 3.93 -13.03
CA LEU A 180 2.52 4.54 -14.16
C LEU A 180 4.04 4.64 -13.92
N TRP A 181 4.45 4.96 -12.70
CA TRP A 181 5.85 5.26 -12.37
C TRP A 181 6.45 4.37 -11.28
N GLY A 182 5.62 3.62 -10.57
CA GLY A 182 6.10 2.70 -9.56
C GLY A 182 6.77 1.47 -10.18
N TRP A 183 7.69 0.90 -9.43
CA TRP A 183 8.39 -0.31 -9.80
C TRP A 183 8.76 -1.09 -8.54
N GLN A 184 9.01 -2.39 -8.73
CA GLN A 184 9.43 -3.31 -7.69
C GLN A 184 10.56 -4.18 -8.25
N VAL A 185 11.64 -4.30 -7.48
CA VAL A 185 12.75 -5.22 -7.77
C VAL A 185 12.83 -6.20 -6.61
N ASP A 186 12.50 -7.45 -6.90
CA ASP A 186 12.57 -8.55 -5.95
C ASP A 186 13.91 -9.28 -6.05
N GLY A 187 14.31 -9.90 -4.94
CA GLY A 187 15.47 -10.79 -4.94
C GLY A 187 16.81 -10.08 -5.05
N LEU A 188 16.89 -8.79 -4.69
CA LEU A 188 18.13 -8.03 -4.74
C LEU A 188 19.08 -8.55 -3.64
N ILE A 189 20.17 -9.20 -4.02
CA ILE A 189 21.19 -9.67 -3.08
C ILE A 189 22.15 -8.50 -2.81
N VAL A 190 22.14 -7.98 -1.58
CA VAL A 190 23.01 -6.87 -1.17
C VAL A 190 23.93 -7.34 -0.05
N GLN A 191 25.19 -6.95 -0.14
CA GLN A 191 26.23 -7.26 0.84
C GLN A 191 26.23 -6.22 1.98
N GLY A 192 26.43 -6.68 3.21
CA GLY A 192 26.61 -5.79 4.36
C GLY A 192 27.74 -4.77 4.15
N GLY A 193 27.43 -3.49 4.39
CA GLY A 193 28.36 -2.38 4.30
C GLY A 193 28.68 -1.88 2.87
N GLU A 194 28.16 -2.52 1.83
CA GLU A 194 28.41 -2.12 0.44
C GLU A 194 27.21 -1.36 -0.14
N ARG A 195 27.50 -0.33 -0.94
CA ARG A 195 26.48 0.41 -1.69
C ARG A 195 26.24 -0.26 -3.03
N THR A 196 25.08 -0.89 -3.17
CA THR A 196 24.66 -1.53 -4.41
C THR A 196 23.69 -0.62 -5.17
N LEU A 197 23.91 -0.45 -6.47
CA LEU A 197 22.95 0.22 -7.36
C LEU A 197 21.82 -0.73 -7.72
N ILE A 198 20.58 -0.23 -7.69
CA ILE A 198 19.42 -1.02 -8.07
C ILE A 198 19.40 -1.12 -9.61
N PRO A 199 19.32 -2.33 -10.19
CA PRO A 199 19.32 -2.53 -11.63
C PRO A 199 18.32 -1.64 -12.36
N ASN A 200 18.70 -1.11 -13.52
CA ASN A 200 17.90 -0.23 -14.37
C ASN A 200 17.48 1.10 -13.72
N THR A 201 18.14 1.51 -12.64
CA THR A 201 17.89 2.81 -11.98
C THR A 201 19.21 3.46 -11.56
N ASN A 202 19.16 4.77 -11.27
CA ASN A 202 20.27 5.50 -10.64
C ASN A 202 20.14 5.54 -9.11
N ARG A 203 19.36 4.63 -8.53
CA ARG A 203 19.08 4.57 -7.10
C ARG A 203 19.98 3.54 -6.43
N TRP A 204 20.19 3.71 -5.14
CA TRP A 204 21.11 2.88 -4.36
C TRP A 204 20.48 2.40 -3.07
N ILE A 205 21.00 1.26 -2.59
CA ILE A 205 20.72 0.66 -1.29
C ILE A 205 22.06 0.30 -0.65
N VAL A 206 22.17 0.52 0.65
CA VAL A 206 23.29 0.08 1.49
C VAL A 206 22.69 -0.73 2.61
N LEU A 207 23.20 -1.93 2.80
CA LEU A 207 22.86 -2.73 3.95
C LEU A 207 23.82 -2.38 5.11
N ASP A 208 23.34 -2.33 6.34
CA ASP A 208 24.24 -2.22 7.49
C ASP A 208 25.17 -3.43 7.59
N LYS A 209 26.20 -3.35 8.43
CA LYS A 209 27.17 -4.45 8.59
C LYS A 209 26.55 -5.74 9.13
N THR A 210 25.38 -5.66 9.76
CA THR A 210 24.68 -6.79 10.39
C THR A 210 23.57 -7.38 9.51
N ALA A 211 23.35 -6.83 8.32
CA ALA A 211 22.20 -7.15 7.47
C ALA A 211 20.80 -6.95 8.11
N ARG A 212 20.68 -6.09 9.13
CA ARG A 212 19.42 -5.90 9.89
C ARG A 212 18.64 -4.67 9.46
N SER A 213 19.33 -3.65 9.01
CA SER A 213 18.73 -2.44 8.48
C SER A 213 19.34 -2.09 7.13
N ALA A 214 18.52 -1.48 6.28
CA ALA A 214 18.95 -0.99 4.98
C ALA A 214 18.73 0.52 4.90
N ALA A 215 19.79 1.25 4.53
CA ALA A 215 19.68 2.63 4.10
C ALA A 215 19.46 2.66 2.58
N HIS A 216 18.62 3.56 2.10
CA HIS A 216 18.26 3.61 0.69
C HIS A 216 18.07 5.04 0.20
N SER A 217 18.03 5.20 -1.13
CA SER A 217 17.67 6.48 -1.75
C SER A 217 16.25 6.95 -1.35
N PRO A 218 15.99 8.27 -1.33
CA PRO A 218 14.65 8.80 -1.05
C PRO A 218 13.57 8.27 -2.01
N GLY A 219 12.39 7.96 -1.46
CA GLY A 219 11.21 7.49 -2.20
C GLY A 219 11.15 5.98 -2.45
N ILE A 220 12.21 5.24 -2.13
CA ILE A 220 12.19 3.78 -2.13
C ILE A 220 11.82 3.29 -0.74
N VAL A 221 11.14 2.16 -0.66
CA VAL A 221 10.94 1.38 0.56
C VAL A 221 11.62 0.03 0.34
N VAL A 222 12.45 -0.39 1.27
CA VAL A 222 13.19 -1.66 1.20
C VAL A 222 12.64 -2.60 2.26
N PHE A 223 12.34 -3.82 1.85
CA PHE A 223 11.94 -4.91 2.73
C PHE A 223 13.04 -5.96 2.71
N ILE A 224 13.52 -6.36 3.89
CA ILE A 224 14.46 -7.48 4.04
C ILE A 224 13.61 -8.75 4.04
N THR A 225 13.73 -9.55 2.98
CA THR A 225 12.94 -10.77 2.82
C THR A 225 13.63 -11.94 3.50
N ASP A 226 14.91 -12.14 3.18
CA ASP A 226 15.74 -13.20 3.75
C ASP A 226 17.10 -12.63 4.16
N GLN A 227 17.65 -13.10 5.28
CA GLN A 227 19.07 -12.94 5.60
C GLN A 227 19.79 -14.21 5.19
N VAL A 228 20.93 -14.06 4.53
CA VAL A 228 21.70 -15.18 4.00
C VAL A 228 23.12 -15.05 4.53
N PRO A 229 23.69 -16.10 5.15
CA PRO A 229 25.08 -16.08 5.55
C PRO A 229 25.97 -15.88 4.32
N GLY A 230 27.08 -15.19 4.48
CA GLY A 230 28.06 -15.06 3.43
C GLY A 230 29.45 -15.03 4.01
N VAL A 231 30.41 -15.29 3.15
CA VAL A 231 31.81 -15.40 3.53
C VAL A 231 32.66 -14.65 2.53
N ARG A 232 33.64 -13.92 3.05
CA ARG A 232 34.77 -13.46 2.27
C ARG A 232 35.95 -14.37 2.54
N ALA A 233 36.39 -15.08 1.50
CA ALA A 233 37.49 -16.01 1.57
C ALA A 233 38.79 -15.37 1.07
N TYR A 234 39.86 -15.62 1.81
CA TYR A 234 41.26 -15.34 1.44
C TYR A 234 42.08 -16.61 1.66
N ALA A 235 43.07 -16.85 0.81
CA ALA A 235 44.01 -17.94 0.99
C ALA A 235 45.44 -17.43 0.89
N TYR A 236 46.31 -17.91 1.76
CA TYR A 236 47.72 -17.58 1.81
C TYR A 236 48.56 -18.84 1.92
N ASP A 237 49.75 -18.86 1.34
CA ASP A 237 50.74 -19.91 1.59
C ASP A 237 51.47 -19.69 2.94
N GLU A 238 52.38 -20.60 3.30
CA GLU A 238 53.21 -20.52 4.51
C GLU A 238 54.01 -19.22 4.62
N THR A 239 54.38 -18.63 3.47
CA THR A 239 55.16 -17.39 3.40
C THR A 239 54.28 -16.13 3.52
N GLY A 240 52.95 -16.31 3.59
CA GLY A 240 51.97 -15.23 3.63
C GLY A 240 51.64 -14.66 2.25
N LYS A 241 52.06 -15.31 1.15
CA LYS A 241 51.73 -14.87 -0.21
C LYS A 241 50.29 -15.29 -0.55
N PRO A 242 49.47 -14.39 -1.12
CA PRO A 242 48.09 -14.72 -1.48
C PRO A 242 48.05 -15.78 -2.58
N LEU A 243 47.19 -16.77 -2.39
CA LEU A 243 46.85 -17.82 -3.34
C LEU A 243 45.55 -17.46 -4.07
N ALA A 244 45.39 -17.93 -5.31
CA ALA A 244 44.18 -17.63 -6.05
C ALA A 244 43.01 -18.53 -5.68
N LEU A 245 41.84 -17.92 -5.60
CA LEU A 245 40.55 -18.55 -5.36
C LEU A 245 39.73 -18.58 -6.65
N GLN A 246 39.04 -19.69 -6.90
CA GLN A 246 38.13 -19.84 -8.04
C GLN A 246 36.78 -20.38 -7.56
N ARG A 247 35.67 -19.75 -7.98
CA ARG A 247 34.31 -20.21 -7.63
C ARG A 247 33.88 -21.44 -8.44
N ALA A 248 34.29 -21.53 -9.70
CA ALA A 248 33.98 -22.67 -10.55
C ALA A 248 35.17 -22.95 -11.47
N ALA A 249 35.25 -24.19 -11.97
CA ALA A 249 36.25 -24.56 -12.97
C ALA A 249 36.16 -23.61 -14.18
N GLY A 250 37.26 -22.93 -14.47
CA GLY A 250 37.34 -21.95 -15.57
C GLY A 250 36.92 -20.52 -15.20
N SER A 251 36.51 -20.25 -13.95
CA SER A 251 36.37 -18.88 -13.46
C SER A 251 37.75 -18.22 -13.32
N PRO A 252 37.88 -16.90 -13.55
CA PRO A 252 39.14 -16.21 -13.36
C PRO A 252 39.63 -16.35 -11.91
N PRO A 253 40.91 -16.66 -11.68
CA PRO A 253 41.50 -16.70 -10.35
C PRO A 253 41.47 -15.30 -9.71
N LEU A 254 40.96 -15.19 -8.49
CA LEU A 254 40.91 -13.96 -7.70
C LEU A 254 41.62 -14.15 -6.36
N PRO A 255 42.37 -13.16 -5.84
CA PRO A 255 43.04 -13.27 -4.54
C PRO A 255 42.07 -13.25 -3.35
N GLN A 256 40.82 -12.80 -3.57
CA GLN A 256 39.75 -12.78 -2.59
C GLN A 256 38.43 -13.10 -3.28
N LEU A 257 37.53 -13.79 -2.59
CA LEU A 257 36.22 -14.16 -3.11
C LEU A 257 35.14 -13.90 -2.06
N ALA A 258 34.18 -13.03 -2.37
CA ALA A 258 32.99 -12.83 -1.54
C ALA A 258 31.85 -13.69 -2.10
N ILE A 259 31.20 -14.48 -1.24
CA ILE A 259 30.19 -15.47 -1.64
C ILE A 259 28.99 -15.35 -0.70
N ALA A 260 27.80 -15.16 -1.29
CA ALA A 260 26.54 -15.35 -0.58
C ALA A 260 26.18 -16.83 -0.58
N LEU A 261 25.93 -17.42 0.60
CA LEU A 261 25.63 -18.84 0.77
C LEU A 261 24.12 -19.07 0.74
N THR A 262 23.50 -18.84 -0.42
CA THR A 262 22.08 -19.17 -0.64
C THR A 262 21.85 -20.68 -0.78
N GLU A 263 22.90 -21.39 -1.16
CA GLU A 263 22.97 -22.83 -1.38
C GLU A 263 24.39 -23.31 -1.07
N GLU A 264 24.65 -24.59 -1.27
CA GLU A 264 26.00 -25.13 -1.21
C GLU A 264 26.90 -24.45 -2.26
N GLN A 265 28.03 -23.91 -1.82
CA GLN A 265 29.01 -23.27 -2.69
C GLN A 265 30.34 -24.01 -2.60
N VAL A 266 30.99 -24.18 -3.74
CA VAL A 266 32.32 -24.77 -3.83
C VAL A 266 33.30 -23.70 -4.29
N LEU A 267 34.47 -23.66 -3.67
CA LEU A 267 35.57 -22.79 -4.03
C LEU A 267 36.85 -23.61 -4.10
N ALA A 268 37.72 -23.29 -5.07
CA ALA A 268 38.96 -24.02 -5.32
C ALA A 268 40.16 -23.11 -5.08
N ILE A 269 41.26 -23.72 -4.62
CA ILE A 269 42.60 -23.12 -4.55
C ILE A 269 43.50 -23.98 -5.45
N PRO A 270 43.57 -23.68 -6.76
CA PRO A 270 44.24 -24.54 -7.74
C PRO A 270 45.71 -24.79 -7.40
N GLU A 271 46.43 -23.78 -6.93
CA GLU A 271 47.86 -23.84 -6.61
C GLU A 271 48.17 -24.82 -5.48
N ALA A 272 47.22 -24.99 -4.56
CA ALA A 272 47.33 -25.89 -3.43
C ALA A 272 46.60 -27.23 -3.65
N GLN A 273 45.97 -27.43 -4.81
CA GLN A 273 45.19 -28.64 -5.08
C GLN A 273 44.08 -28.87 -4.05
N LEU A 274 43.41 -27.79 -3.60
CA LEU A 274 42.33 -27.85 -2.61
C LEU A 274 40.98 -27.42 -3.19
N TYR A 275 39.92 -28.08 -2.73
CA TYR A 275 38.53 -27.66 -2.91
C TYR A 275 37.87 -27.52 -1.55
N ILE A 276 37.05 -26.49 -1.40
CA ILE A 276 36.40 -26.12 -0.16
C ILE A 276 34.92 -26.03 -0.45
N ARG A 277 34.12 -26.77 0.31
CA ARG A 277 32.67 -26.78 0.24
C ARG A 277 32.13 -26.03 1.44
N LEU A 278 31.31 -25.02 1.17
CA LEU A 278 30.61 -24.19 2.15
C LEU A 278 29.13 -24.55 2.10
N THR A 279 28.59 -25.04 3.21
CA THR A 279 27.18 -25.40 3.34
C THR A 279 26.54 -24.57 4.45
N PRO A 280 25.57 -23.69 4.15
CA PRO A 280 24.84 -22.97 5.20
C PRO A 280 23.99 -23.96 6.02
N GLN A 281 24.06 -23.87 7.34
CA GLN A 281 23.23 -24.71 8.24
C GLN A 281 21.94 -23.98 8.57
N THR A 282 20.93 -24.09 7.71
CA THR A 282 19.62 -23.43 7.88
C THR A 282 18.74 -24.02 9.00
N GLU A 283 19.25 -24.96 9.81
CA GLU A 283 18.46 -25.61 10.88
C GLU A 283 18.22 -24.72 12.12
N SER A 284 18.82 -23.53 12.20
CA SER A 284 18.71 -22.62 13.36
C SER A 284 17.37 -21.87 13.48
N ILE A 285 16.33 -22.25 12.72
CA ILE A 285 15.00 -21.59 12.66
C ILE A 285 14.27 -21.52 14.03
N ARG A 286 14.81 -22.14 15.10
CA ARG A 286 14.17 -22.15 16.42
C ARG A 286 14.56 -21.06 17.40
N ASN A 287 15.55 -20.19 17.13
CA ASN A 287 15.91 -19.12 18.07
C ASN A 287 16.03 -17.74 17.39
N PRO A 288 14.92 -16.99 17.24
CA PRO A 288 14.92 -15.63 16.67
C PRO A 288 15.65 -14.58 17.53
N THR A 289 16.15 -14.95 18.71
CA THR A 289 16.90 -14.09 19.63
C THR A 289 18.41 -14.32 19.62
N ALA A 290 18.92 -15.31 18.88
CA ALA A 290 20.37 -15.47 18.75
C ALA A 290 20.89 -14.44 17.76
N ASP A 291 21.66 -13.47 18.26
CA ASP A 291 22.23 -12.37 17.47
C ASP A 291 23.31 -12.82 16.45
N LEU A 292 23.56 -14.12 16.34
CA LEU A 292 24.67 -14.71 15.60
C LEU A 292 24.23 -15.13 14.19
N LEU A 293 25.16 -14.99 13.24
CA LEU A 293 25.01 -15.47 11.87
C LEU A 293 24.76 -16.98 11.86
N ASP A 294 23.99 -17.47 10.89
CA ASP A 294 23.78 -18.91 10.72
C ASP A 294 25.13 -19.61 10.57
N PRO A 295 25.41 -20.69 11.33
CA PRO A 295 26.68 -21.39 11.26
C PRO A 295 26.90 -21.97 9.86
N ILE A 296 28.15 -21.93 9.41
CA ILE A 296 28.54 -22.39 8.08
C ILE A 296 29.40 -23.64 8.25
N LEU A 297 28.95 -24.76 7.67
CA LEU A 297 29.74 -25.97 7.62
C LEU A 297 30.77 -25.85 6.48
N VAL A 298 32.05 -25.90 6.85
CA VAL A 298 33.19 -25.83 5.92
C VAL A 298 33.86 -27.20 5.85
N GLN A 299 33.95 -27.74 4.64
CA GLN A 299 34.60 -29.01 4.35
C GLN A 299 35.71 -28.79 3.33
N MET A 300 36.93 -29.22 3.64
CA MET A 300 38.11 -29.05 2.80
C MET A 300 38.58 -30.39 2.25
N TYR A 301 38.77 -30.47 0.94
CA TYR A 301 39.11 -31.67 0.18
C TYR A 301 40.41 -31.48 -0.60
N GLN A 302 41.26 -32.50 -0.64
CA GLN A 302 42.44 -32.55 -1.52
C GLN A 302 42.04 -33.04 -2.90
N SER A 303 42.56 -32.46 -3.98
CA SER A 303 42.24 -32.88 -5.35
C SER A 303 43.44 -32.88 -6.29
N PRO A 304 43.75 -34.01 -6.96
CA PRO A 304 43.22 -35.37 -6.74
C PRO A 304 43.72 -35.94 -5.40
N PRO A 305 42.95 -36.74 -4.63
CA PRO A 305 41.90 -37.68 -5.07
C PRO A 305 40.45 -37.38 -4.62
N GLY A 306 40.15 -36.20 -4.09
CA GLY A 306 38.84 -35.85 -3.52
C GLY A 306 38.68 -36.28 -2.04
N ARG A 307 39.79 -36.45 -1.31
CA ARG A 307 39.77 -36.88 0.09
C ARG A 307 39.44 -35.71 1.01
N LEU A 308 38.45 -35.87 1.89
CA LEU A 308 38.16 -34.92 2.97
C LEU A 308 39.37 -34.84 3.91
N ILE A 309 39.95 -33.66 4.05
CA ILE A 309 41.08 -33.38 4.95
C ILE A 309 40.55 -32.88 6.29
N GLN A 310 39.64 -31.90 6.26
CA GLN A 310 39.13 -31.23 7.44
C GLN A 310 37.66 -30.84 7.27
N GLN A 311 36.93 -30.87 8.37
CA GLN A 311 35.56 -30.39 8.47
C GLN A 311 35.43 -29.56 9.74
N THR A 312 34.85 -28.37 9.62
CA THR A 312 34.62 -27.46 10.75
C THR A 312 33.33 -26.68 10.56
N VAL A 313 32.76 -26.18 11.65
CA VAL A 313 31.62 -25.26 11.62
C VAL A 313 32.12 -23.89 12.03
N ILE A 314 31.72 -22.86 11.30
CA ILE A 314 32.16 -21.48 11.49
C ILE A 314 30.97 -20.62 11.85
N GLU A 315 31.08 -19.89 12.95
CA GLU A 315 30.08 -18.92 13.43
C GLU A 315 30.56 -17.46 13.24
N GLU A 316 31.86 -17.23 13.28
CA GLU A 316 32.51 -15.91 13.18
C GLU A 316 33.77 -15.98 12.30
N ASP A 317 34.48 -14.86 12.17
CA ASP A 317 35.75 -14.78 11.44
C ASP A 317 36.73 -15.86 11.92
N THR A 318 37.14 -16.74 11.01
CA THR A 318 37.94 -17.93 11.36
C THR A 318 39.10 -18.13 10.39
N GLU A 319 40.26 -18.44 10.96
CA GLU A 319 41.45 -18.90 10.24
C GLU A 319 41.55 -20.43 10.31
N LEU A 320 41.66 -21.08 9.16
CA LEU A 320 41.84 -22.52 9.01
C LEU A 320 43.19 -22.79 8.34
N ALA A 321 44.03 -23.57 9.01
CA ALA A 321 45.31 -24.02 8.46
C ALA A 321 45.19 -25.46 7.94
N VAL A 322 45.47 -25.67 6.65
CA VAL A 322 45.48 -26.99 6.01
C VAL A 322 46.79 -27.19 5.27
N GLY A 323 47.69 -27.97 5.87
CA GLY A 323 49.07 -28.12 5.39
C GLY A 323 49.76 -26.76 5.35
N ASP A 324 50.15 -26.37 4.14
CA ASP A 324 50.93 -25.17 3.84
C ASP A 324 50.04 -23.96 3.49
N VAL A 325 48.71 -24.11 3.60
CA VAL A 325 47.73 -23.09 3.26
C VAL A 325 47.00 -22.58 4.49
N LYS A 326 46.96 -21.26 4.65
CA LYS A 326 46.12 -20.55 5.62
C LYS A 326 44.92 -19.95 4.89
N LEU A 327 43.73 -20.43 5.22
CA LEU A 327 42.47 -19.93 4.71
C LEU A 327 41.84 -19.00 5.76
N HIS A 328 41.60 -17.74 5.41
CA HIS A 328 40.81 -16.82 6.24
C HIS A 328 39.41 -16.70 5.66
N LEU A 329 38.41 -16.88 6.53
CA LEU A 329 37.00 -16.80 6.20
C LEU A 329 36.37 -15.74 7.10
N ASP A 330 36.07 -14.58 6.52
CA ASP A 330 35.40 -13.49 7.23
C ASP A 330 33.90 -13.59 7.01
N GLY A 331 33.12 -13.53 8.10
CA GLY A 331 31.67 -13.51 8.06
C GLY A 331 31.17 -12.22 7.42
N LEU A 332 30.46 -12.35 6.30
CA LEU A 332 29.97 -11.21 5.54
C LEU A 332 28.49 -11.41 5.20
N PRO A 333 27.57 -10.88 6.02
CA PRO A 333 26.15 -11.15 5.83
C PRO A 333 25.64 -10.53 4.54
N TYR A 334 24.78 -11.28 3.86
CA TYR A 334 23.99 -10.80 2.74
C TYR A 334 22.53 -10.74 3.14
N ALA A 335 21.78 -9.86 2.50
CA ALA A 335 20.33 -9.87 2.58
C ALA A 335 19.74 -9.95 1.19
N ARG A 336 18.68 -10.74 1.06
CA ARG A 336 17.77 -10.69 -0.08
C ARG A 336 16.72 -9.63 0.22
N LEU A 337 16.69 -8.60 -0.60
CA LEU A 337 15.85 -7.42 -0.43
C LEU A 337 14.81 -7.34 -1.53
N THR A 338 13.62 -6.84 -1.19
CA THR A 338 12.64 -6.31 -2.13
C THR A 338 12.66 -4.79 -2.04
N ALA A 339 12.98 -4.13 -3.15
CA ALA A 339 12.98 -2.69 -3.25
C ALA A 339 11.75 -2.21 -4.03
N VAL A 340 10.93 -1.35 -3.43
CA VAL A 340 9.71 -0.83 -4.02
C VAL A 340 9.79 0.69 -4.12
N PHE A 341 9.55 1.24 -5.30
CA PHE A 341 9.34 2.67 -5.49
C PHE A 341 7.84 2.94 -5.68
N ASN A 342 7.24 3.65 -4.73
CA ASN A 342 5.80 3.95 -4.72
C ASN A 342 5.56 5.47 -4.68
N PRO A 343 5.55 6.16 -5.83
CA PRO A 343 5.37 7.61 -5.87
C PRO A 343 3.97 8.06 -5.43
N GLY A 344 2.97 7.17 -5.55
CA GLY A 344 1.60 7.44 -5.12
C GLY A 344 1.35 7.29 -3.63
N LEU A 345 2.31 6.79 -2.83
CA LEU A 345 2.10 6.44 -1.42
C LEU A 345 1.52 7.59 -0.60
N TRP A 346 2.05 8.81 -0.77
CA TRP A 346 1.59 9.98 -0.02
C TRP A 346 0.17 10.41 -0.41
N PHE A 347 -0.18 10.32 -1.69
CA PHE A 347 -1.54 10.60 -2.18
C PHE A 347 -2.52 9.57 -1.65
N THR A 348 -2.14 8.29 -1.67
CA THR A 348 -2.94 7.20 -1.09
C THR A 348 -3.14 7.43 0.41
N ALA A 349 -2.09 7.71 1.17
CA ALA A 349 -2.18 7.95 2.61
C ALA A 349 -3.07 9.16 2.94
N ALA A 350 -2.86 10.29 2.26
CA ALA A 350 -3.70 11.48 2.42
C ALA A 350 -5.17 11.18 2.05
N GLY A 351 -5.38 10.44 0.97
CA GLY A 351 -6.70 10.01 0.52
C GLY A 351 -7.43 9.14 1.55
N VAL A 352 -6.74 8.15 2.17
CA VAL A 352 -7.31 7.34 3.26
C VAL A 352 -7.71 8.23 4.44
N VAL A 353 -6.83 9.13 4.88
CA VAL A 353 -7.10 10.02 6.01
C VAL A 353 -8.33 10.89 5.75
N LEU A 354 -8.41 11.53 4.58
CA LEU A 354 -9.56 12.36 4.21
C LEU A 354 -10.85 11.56 4.10
N LEU A 355 -10.77 10.34 3.55
CA LEU A 355 -11.93 9.46 3.44
C LEU A 355 -12.46 9.07 4.82
N VAL A 356 -11.59 8.65 5.74
CA VAL A 356 -11.99 8.27 7.11
C VAL A 356 -12.55 9.46 7.87
N VAL A 357 -11.86 10.61 7.85
CA VAL A 357 -12.32 11.84 8.51
C VAL A 357 -13.67 12.31 7.95
N GLY A 358 -13.83 12.25 6.63
CA GLY A 358 -15.09 12.58 5.97
C GLY A 358 -16.24 11.67 6.39
N LEU A 359 -16.05 10.36 6.36
CA LEU A 359 -17.09 9.39 6.74
C LEU A 359 -17.48 9.52 8.22
N VAL A 360 -16.50 9.60 9.12
CA VAL A 360 -16.74 9.79 10.56
C VAL A 360 -17.41 11.14 10.80
N GLY A 361 -16.96 12.18 10.10
CA GLY A 361 -17.55 13.51 10.18
C GLY A 361 -19.02 13.52 9.77
N CYS A 362 -19.38 12.91 8.64
CA CYS A 362 -20.76 12.80 8.18
C CYS A 362 -21.66 12.04 9.17
N LEU A 363 -21.11 11.07 9.91
CA LEU A 363 -21.85 10.33 10.92
C LEU A 363 -22.10 11.16 12.19
N ILE A 364 -21.10 11.93 12.63
CA ILE A 364 -21.17 12.73 13.86
C ILE A 364 -21.95 14.03 13.63
N TRP A 365 -21.81 14.65 12.45
CA TRP A 365 -22.43 15.92 12.08
C TRP A 365 -23.31 15.77 10.84
N PRO A 366 -24.50 15.14 10.96
CA PRO A 366 -25.43 15.07 9.85
C PRO A 366 -25.87 16.49 9.43
N THR A 367 -26.10 16.69 8.14
CA THR A 367 -26.64 17.93 7.58
C THR A 367 -28.05 18.17 8.10
N ARG A 368 -28.15 18.99 9.14
CA ARG A 368 -29.41 19.43 9.73
C ARG A 368 -29.66 20.89 9.42
N ARG A 369 -30.84 21.19 8.88
CA ARG A 369 -31.24 22.55 8.50
C ARG A 369 -32.57 22.90 9.11
N ILE A 370 -32.61 24.09 9.71
CA ILE A 370 -33.80 24.63 10.34
C ILE A 370 -34.12 25.94 9.63
N TRP A 371 -35.33 26.03 9.09
CA TRP A 371 -35.83 27.22 8.42
C TRP A 371 -36.86 27.90 9.30
N LEU A 372 -36.76 29.21 9.44
CA LEU A 372 -37.64 30.06 10.24
C LEU A 372 -38.20 31.16 9.34
N ARG A 373 -39.47 31.50 9.51
CA ARG A 373 -40.07 32.68 8.87
C ARG A 373 -40.99 33.42 9.83
N GLU A 374 -41.07 34.73 9.64
CA GLU A 374 -41.99 35.60 10.38
C GLU A 374 -43.35 35.61 9.67
N GLY A 375 -44.35 34.99 10.28
CA GLY A 375 -45.77 35.11 9.92
C GLY A 375 -46.56 35.82 11.02
N GLU A 376 -47.85 35.50 11.18
CA GLU A 376 -48.61 35.91 12.38
C GLU A 376 -48.04 35.28 13.66
N GLN A 377 -47.43 34.11 13.52
CA GLN A 377 -46.61 33.42 14.51
C GLN A 377 -45.28 33.03 13.85
N VAL A 378 -44.26 32.75 14.65
CA VAL A 378 -42.98 32.26 14.11
C VAL A 378 -43.20 30.84 13.62
N GLU A 379 -42.94 30.60 12.34
CA GLU A 379 -43.08 29.26 11.78
C GLU A 379 -41.71 28.64 11.52
N THR A 380 -41.61 27.34 11.75
CA THR A 380 -40.40 26.55 11.51
C THR A 380 -40.68 25.39 10.58
N THR A 381 -39.69 25.01 9.78
CA THR A 381 -39.69 23.75 9.03
C THR A 381 -38.29 23.15 9.00
N GLY A 382 -38.20 21.82 8.80
CA GLY A 382 -36.95 21.06 8.90
C GLY A 382 -36.84 20.25 10.19
N ASP A 383 -35.61 20.14 10.72
CA ASP A 383 -35.32 19.33 11.90
C ASP A 383 -35.96 19.87 13.19
N PRO A 384 -36.31 18.98 14.15
CA PRO A 384 -36.89 19.40 15.42
C PRO A 384 -35.92 20.32 16.18
N LEU A 385 -36.47 21.44 16.68
CA LEU A 385 -35.72 22.40 17.48
C LEU A 385 -35.20 21.74 18.77
N PRO A 386 -34.00 22.12 19.24
CA PRO A 386 -33.49 21.63 20.50
C PRO A 386 -34.42 22.03 21.66
N PRO A 387 -34.56 21.17 22.69
CA PRO A 387 -35.58 21.29 23.75
C PRO A 387 -35.47 22.57 24.59
N LEU A 388 -34.34 23.29 24.53
CA LEU A 388 -34.16 24.58 25.20
C LEU A 388 -35.12 25.67 24.69
N ALA A 389 -35.62 25.54 23.45
CA ALA A 389 -36.62 26.47 22.91
C ALA A 389 -38.04 26.19 23.42
N GLN A 390 -38.31 25.03 24.03
CA GLN A 390 -39.65 24.64 24.49
C GLN A 390 -39.90 24.95 25.98
N ARG A 391 -38.86 25.34 26.74
CA ARG A 391 -38.94 25.40 28.21
C ARG A 391 -39.53 26.69 28.78
N THR A 392 -39.77 27.71 27.96
CA THR A 392 -40.27 29.01 28.42
C THR A 392 -41.79 29.07 28.62
N GLU A 393 -42.57 28.07 28.19
CA GLU A 393 -44.03 28.11 28.36
C GLU A 393 -44.56 27.48 29.67
N ASN A 394 -43.79 26.60 30.34
CA ASN A 394 -44.30 25.86 31.51
C ASN A 394 -43.82 26.41 32.87
N GLY A 395 -43.24 27.61 32.89
CA GLY A 395 -42.53 28.16 34.06
C GLY A 395 -43.24 29.22 34.90
N GLU A 396 -44.39 29.75 34.46
CA GLU A 396 -45.17 30.73 35.23
C GLU A 396 -46.62 30.24 35.38
N ALA A 397 -46.88 29.57 36.50
CA ALA A 397 -48.22 29.31 37.04
C ALA A 397 -48.21 29.56 38.55
#